data_AF-A0A923VV66-F1
#
_entry.id   AF-A0A923VV66-F1
#
_cell.length_a   1.000
_cell.length_b   1.000
_cell.length_c   1.000
_cell.angle_alpha   90.00
_cell.angle_beta   90.00
_cell.angle_gamma   90.00
#
_symmetry.space_group_name_H-M   'P 1'
#
loop_
_entity.id
_entity.type
_entity.pdbx_description
1 polymer ?
#
loop_
_entity_poly.entity_id
_entity_poly.type
_entity_poly.pdbx_seq_one_letter_code
_entity_poly.pdbx_strand_id
1 'polypeptide(L)'
;FFDNKKFFEYVAKCRAAGITVPIIPGLKPIATKKQLNLIPHRFSLELPDDLIMAVVKAKDNDAVKQIGIEWCTQQSKELVAAGIPVLHYYSMGKAENIKKIAMDVF
;
A
#
# COMPACT_ATOMS: atom_id res chain seq x y z
N PHE A 1 3.69 -3.96 2.29
CA PHE A 1 4.68 -3.43 1.33
C PHE A 1 4.20 -2.08 0.83
N PHE A 2 5.06 -1.28 0.22
CA PHE A 2 4.70 -0.01 -0.44
C PHE A 2 5.19 0.07 -1.88
N ASP A 3 5.80 -1.02 -2.35
CA ASP A 3 6.28 -1.25 -3.71
C ASP A 3 5.72 -2.61 -4.16
N ASN A 4 4.93 -2.60 -5.24
CA ASN A 4 4.30 -3.79 -5.80
C ASN A 4 5.33 -4.83 -6.28
N LYS A 5 6.53 -4.41 -6.69
CA LYS A 5 7.61 -5.32 -7.08
C LYS A 5 7.95 -6.29 -5.96
N LYS A 6 8.00 -5.82 -4.71
CA LYS A 6 8.27 -6.68 -3.54
C LYS A 6 7.18 -7.73 -3.34
N PHE A 7 5.92 -7.40 -3.62
CA PHE A 7 4.83 -8.37 -3.57
C PHE A 7 4.98 -9.43 -4.66
N PHE A 8 5.23 -9.03 -5.91
CA PHE A 8 5.40 -9.98 -7.02
C PHE A 8 6.63 -10.88 -6.85
N GLU A 9 7.75 -10.34 -6.36
CA GLU A 9 8.95 -11.13 -6.00
C GLU A 9 8.63 -12.16 -4.91
N TYR A 10 7.84 -11.79 -3.90
CA TYR A 10 7.39 -12.72 -2.87
C TYR A 10 6.50 -13.81 -3.43
N VAL A 11 5.52 -13.46 -4.27
CA VAL A 11 4.65 -14.44 -4.95
C VAL A 11 5.49 -15.41 -5.77
N ALA A 12 6.45 -14.93 -6.56
CA ALA A 12 7.33 -15.78 -7.36
C ALA A 12 8.12 -16.78 -6.50
N LYS A 13 8.66 -16.34 -5.36
CA LYS A 13 9.34 -17.23 -4.39
C LYS A 13 8.40 -18.28 -3.82
N CYS A 14 7.17 -17.90 -3.43
CA CYS A 14 6.17 -18.84 -2.96
C CYS A 14 5.82 -19.88 -4.03
N ARG A 15 5.64 -19.48 -5.29
CA ARG A 15 5.38 -20.41 -6.39
C ARG A 15 6.55 -21.36 -6.65
N ALA A 16 7.78 -20.87 -6.61
CA ALA A 16 8.98 -21.70 -6.71
C ALA A 16 9.10 -22.73 -5.58
N ALA A 17 8.58 -22.41 -4.39
CA ALA A 17 8.50 -23.31 -3.25
C ALA A 17 7.27 -24.26 -3.28
N GLY A 18 6.49 -24.27 -4.37
CA GLY A 18 5.31 -25.14 -4.51
C GLY A 18 4.06 -24.66 -3.77
N ILE A 19 4.06 -23.45 -3.22
CA ILE A 19 2.87 -22.87 -2.56
C ILE A 19 1.93 -22.39 -3.66
N THR A 20 0.75 -23.00 -3.81
CA THR A 20 -0.21 -22.70 -4.88
C THR A 20 -1.49 -22.00 -4.41
N VAL A 21 -1.70 -21.90 -3.10
CA VAL A 21 -2.86 -21.17 -2.54
C VAL A 21 -2.84 -19.68 -2.97
N PRO A 22 -4.00 -19.02 -3.06
CA PRO A 22 -4.07 -17.58 -3.33
C PRO A 22 -3.29 -16.77 -2.30
N ILE A 23 -2.53 -15.78 -2.77
CA ILE A 23 -1.81 -14.82 -1.92
C ILE A 23 -2.49 -13.46 -2.13
N ILE A 24 -3.16 -12.96 -1.09
CA ILE A 24 -3.93 -11.72 -1.16
C ILE A 24 -3.04 -10.56 -0.71
N PRO A 25 -2.82 -9.52 -1.53
CA PRO A 25 -2.06 -8.35 -1.12
C PRO A 25 -2.83 -7.53 -0.07
N GLY A 26 -2.18 -7.31 1.07
CA GLY A 26 -2.64 -6.39 2.11
C GLY A 26 -2.08 -4.99 1.92
N LEU A 27 -2.95 -4.00 1.69
CA LEU A 27 -2.61 -2.60 1.42
C LEU A 27 -2.99 -1.69 2.59
N LYS A 28 -2.08 -0.78 2.92
CA LYS A 28 -2.23 0.16 4.03
C LYS A 28 -1.89 1.58 3.58
N PRO A 29 -2.87 2.47 3.36
CA PRO A 29 -2.58 3.86 3.04
C PRO A 29 -1.93 4.58 4.24
N ILE A 30 -0.95 5.43 3.95
CA ILE A 30 -0.36 6.35 4.94
C ILE A 30 -1.36 7.50 5.18
N ALA A 31 -1.38 8.03 6.39
CA ALA A 31 -2.30 9.10 6.79
C ALA A 31 -1.67 10.14 7.72
N THR A 32 -0.48 9.90 8.27
CA THR A 32 0.20 10.89 9.12
C THR A 32 1.72 10.87 8.93
N LYS A 33 2.40 12.00 9.11
CA LYS A 33 3.87 12.06 9.00
C LYS A 33 4.59 11.10 9.93
N LYS A 34 4.04 10.85 11.13
CA LYS A 34 4.62 9.93 12.12
C LYS A 34 4.78 8.50 11.58
N GLN A 35 3.98 8.11 10.59
CA GLN A 35 4.04 6.78 10.00
C GLN A 35 5.30 6.54 9.16
N LEU A 36 6.03 7.58 8.75
CA LEU A 36 7.34 7.41 8.10
C LEU A 36 8.32 6.66 8.99
N ASN A 37 8.25 6.88 10.31
CA ASN A 37 9.13 6.21 11.28
C ASN A 37 8.47 4.95 11.87
N LEU A 38 7.17 5.03 12.18
CA LEU A 38 6.47 3.94 12.87
C LEU A 38 6.29 2.70 12.00
N ILE A 39 6.06 2.85 10.69
CA ILE A 39 5.80 1.71 9.81
C ILE A 39 7.07 0.87 9.63
N PRO A 40 8.23 1.42 9.22
CA PRO A 40 9.47 0.65 9.11
C PRO A 40 9.85 -0.04 10.41
N HIS A 41 9.75 0.67 11.54
CA HIS A 41 10.10 0.13 12.85
C HIS A 41 9.21 -1.05 13.29
N ARG A 42 7.92 -1.04 12.94
CA ARG A 42 6.97 -2.07 13.40
C ARG A 42 6.87 -3.27 12.45
N PHE A 43 7.07 -3.03 11.16
CA PHE A 43 6.79 -4.04 10.12
C PHE A 43 8.05 -4.49 9.37
N SER A 44 9.23 -4.03 9.78
CA SER A 44 10.52 -4.37 9.16
C SER A 44 10.47 -4.23 7.64
N LEU A 45 9.97 -3.09 7.17
CA LEU A 45 9.79 -2.80 5.75
C LEU A 45 10.42 -1.47 5.38
N GLU A 46 10.72 -1.32 4.10
CA GLU A 46 11.23 -0.10 3.50
C GLU A 46 10.09 0.68 2.84
N LEU A 47 10.10 2.00 3.01
CA LEU A 47 9.22 2.91 2.29
C LEU A 47 9.97 3.44 1.06
N PRO A 48 9.34 3.50 -0.13
CA PRO A 48 9.95 4.10 -1.31
C PRO A 48 10.31 5.57 -1.08
N ASP A 49 11.46 5.99 -1.59
CA ASP A 49 11.98 7.36 -1.41
C ASP A 49 10.99 8.41 -1.93
N ASP A 50 10.33 8.16 -3.07
CA ASP A 50 9.32 9.07 -3.62
C ASP A 50 8.15 9.30 -2.65
N LEU A 51 7.69 8.24 -1.98
CA LEU A 51 6.64 8.33 -0.97
C LEU A 51 7.13 9.07 0.27
N ILE A 52 8.35 8.80 0.72
CA ILE A 52 8.97 9.52 1.85
C ILE A 52 9.03 11.02 1.53
N MET A 53 9.57 11.38 0.36
CA MET A 53 9.76 12.76 -0.06
C MET A 53 8.43 13.50 -0.21
N ALA A 54 7.39 12.85 -0.76
CA ALA A 54 6.06 13.42 -0.84
C ALA A 54 5.49 13.73 0.56
N VAL A 55 5.58 12.78 1.49
CA VAL A 55 5.05 12.94 2.86
C VAL A 55 5.86 13.97 3.68
N VAL A 56 7.18 14.05 3.50
CA VAL A 56 8.02 15.06 4.15
C VAL A 56 7.59 16.47 3.72
N LYS A 57 7.39 16.68 2.40
CA LYS A 57 6.97 17.95 1.80
C LYS A 57 5.52 18.35 2.11
N ALA A 58 4.68 17.42 2.55
CA ALA A 58 3.28 17.69 2.89
C ALA A 58 3.17 18.77 3.99
N LYS A 59 2.23 19.70 3.86
CA LYS A 59 2.04 20.78 4.84
C LYS A 59 1.54 20.28 6.20
N ASP A 60 0.59 19.36 6.18
CA ASP A 60 -0.12 18.84 7.34
C ASP A 60 -0.54 17.37 7.10
N ASN A 61 -1.23 16.76 8.08
CA ASN A 61 -1.66 15.37 7.96
C ASN A 61 -2.82 15.18 6.97
N ASP A 62 -3.56 16.23 6.61
CA ASP A 62 -4.61 16.12 5.58
C ASP A 62 -3.96 15.99 4.20
N ALA A 63 -2.89 16.74 3.93
CA ALA A 63 -2.06 16.53 2.74
C ALA A 63 -1.41 15.13 2.73
N VAL A 64 -0.90 14.63 3.86
CA VAL A 64 -0.35 13.27 3.95
C VAL A 64 -1.41 12.21 3.67
N LYS A 65 -2.62 12.39 4.18
CA LYS A 65 -3.75 11.51 3.93
C LYS A 65 -4.10 11.44 2.45
N GLN A 66 -4.06 12.57 1.76
CA GLN A 66 -4.30 12.63 0.31
C GLN A 66 -3.19 11.89 -0.46
N ILE A 67 -1.92 12.13 -0.13
CA ILE A 67 -0.77 11.39 -0.71
C ILE A 67 -0.91 9.88 -0.51
N GLY A 68 -1.31 9.45 0.70
CA GLY A 68 -1.47 8.03 0.98
C GLY A 68 -2.67 7.39 0.27
N ILE A 69 -3.73 8.15 0.00
CA ILE A 69 -4.83 7.72 -0.87
C ILE A 69 -4.32 7.53 -2.29
N GLU A 70 -3.68 8.54 -2.88
CA GLU A 70 -3.16 8.49 -4.25
C GLU A 70 -2.16 7.35 -4.45
N TRP A 71 -1.20 7.22 -3.52
CA TRP A 71 -0.20 6.15 -3.55
C TRP A 71 -0.84 4.76 -3.47
N CYS A 72 -1.82 4.58 -2.58
CA CYS A 72 -2.51 3.29 -2.45
C CYS A 72 -3.41 3.01 -3.67
N THR A 73 -4.09 4.02 -4.22
CA THR A 73 -4.89 3.90 -5.45
C THR A 73 -4.02 3.44 -6.62
N GLN A 74 -2.83 4.03 -6.80
CA GLN A 74 -1.90 3.63 -7.85
C GLN A 74 -1.43 2.18 -7.64
N GLN A 75 -1.00 1.82 -6.42
CA GLN A 75 -0.65 0.43 -6.11
C GLN A 75 -1.78 -0.55 -6.42
N SER A 76 -3.01 -0.20 -6.05
CA SER A 76 -4.20 -1.02 -6.29
C SER A 76 -4.47 -1.21 -7.78
N LYS A 77 -4.41 -0.13 -8.58
CA LYS A 77 -4.62 -0.20 -10.04
C LYS A 77 -3.62 -1.12 -10.72
N GLU A 78 -2.35 -1.03 -10.34
CA GLU A 78 -1.29 -1.90 -10.86
C GLU A 78 -1.50 -3.38 -10.48
N LEU A 79 -1.90 -3.65 -9.23
CA LEU A 79 -2.19 -5.02 -8.78
C LEU A 79 -3.39 -5.61 -9.53
N VAL A 80 -4.46 -4.84 -9.73
CA VAL A 80 -5.62 -5.26 -10.52
C VAL A 80 -5.23 -5.50 -11.98
N ALA A 81 -4.46 -4.59 -12.58
CA ALA A 81 -3.96 -4.75 -13.96
C ALA A 81 -3.06 -5.98 -14.12
N ALA A 82 -2.33 -6.37 -13.07
CA ALA A 82 -1.54 -7.60 -13.01
C ALA A 82 -2.39 -8.87 -12.78
N GLY A 83 -3.71 -8.77 -12.77
CA GLY A 83 -4.64 -9.89 -12.64
C GLY A 83 -4.85 -10.38 -11.20
N ILE A 84 -4.51 -9.58 -10.19
CA ILE A 84 -4.80 -9.93 -8.80
C ILE A 84 -6.29 -9.75 -8.54
N PRO A 85 -7.03 -10.83 -8.18
CA PRO A 85 -8.49 -10.79 -8.15
C PRO A 85 -9.07 -10.12 -6.89
N VAL A 86 -8.28 -9.97 -5.83
CA VAL A 86 -8.73 -9.48 -4.52
C VAL A 86 -7.66 -8.58 -3.91
N LEU A 87 -8.08 -7.41 -3.43
CA LEU A 87 -7.25 -6.50 -2.65
C LEU A 87 -7.80 -6.43 -1.21
N HIS A 88 -6.92 -6.57 -0.21
CA HIS A 88 -7.29 -6.44 1.19
C HIS A 88 -6.79 -5.11 1.77
N TYR A 89 -7.68 -4.26 2.29
CA TYR A 89 -7.31 -2.95 2.82
C TYR A 89 -7.37 -2.88 4.35
N TYR A 90 -6.29 -2.40 4.97
CA TYR A 90 -6.25 -2.11 6.41
C TYR A 90 -6.86 -0.74 6.72
N SER A 91 -8.15 -0.70 7.06
CA SER A 91 -8.88 0.55 7.33
C SER A 91 -8.42 1.28 8.60
N MET A 92 -7.88 0.56 9.59
CA MET A 92 -7.47 1.12 10.89
C MET A 92 -8.58 1.95 11.57
N GLY A 93 -9.84 1.54 11.42
CA GLY A 93 -11.00 2.27 11.94
C GLY A 93 -11.37 3.54 11.15
N LYS A 94 -10.75 3.79 9.99
CA LYS A 94 -10.98 4.96 9.14
C LYS A 94 -11.41 4.52 7.74
N ALA A 95 -12.72 4.42 7.53
CA ALA A 95 -13.29 3.90 6.27
C ALA A 95 -13.18 4.89 5.10
N GLU A 96 -13.18 6.19 5.35
CA GLU A 96 -13.28 7.22 4.30
C GLU A 96 -12.16 7.12 3.25
N ASN A 97 -10.92 6.85 3.67
CA ASN A 97 -9.80 6.71 2.74
C ASN A 97 -9.96 5.48 1.86
N ILE A 98 -10.39 4.37 2.46
CA ILE A 98 -10.56 3.10 1.76
C ILE A 98 -11.71 3.20 0.76
N LYS A 99 -12.79 3.90 1.13
CA LYS A 99 -13.91 4.18 0.23
C LYS A 99 -13.43 4.93 -1.02
N LYS A 100 -12.67 6.01 -0.86
CA LYS A 100 -12.12 6.78 -1.99
C LYS A 100 -11.23 5.92 -2.88
N ILE A 101 -10.30 5.17 -2.28
CA ILE A 101 -9.41 4.26 -3.03
C ILE A 101 -10.23 3.25 -3.82
N ALA A 102 -11.22 2.61 -3.18
CA ALA A 102 -12.04 1.60 -3.84
C ALA A 102 -12.83 2.17 -5.02
N MET A 103 -13.44 3.36 -4.87
CA MET A 103 -14.19 4.04 -5.95
C MET A 103 -13.31 4.44 -7.15
N ASP A 104 -12.01 4.68 -6.94
CA ASP A 104 -11.09 5.03 -8.03
C ASP A 104 -10.53 3.80 -8.75
N VAL A 105 -10.65 2.60 -8.16
CA VAL A 105 -10.06 1.35 -8.64
C VAL A 105 -11.10 0.43 -9.29
N PHE A 106 -12.31 0.38 -8.75
CA PHE A 106 -13.41 -0.51 -9.15
C PHE A 106 -14.64 0.29 -9.56
#